data_AF-A0A0E3W3W6-F1
#
_entry.id   AF-A0A0E3W3W6-F1
#
_cell.length_a   1.000
_cell.length_b   1.000
_cell.length_c   1.000
_cell.angle_alpha   90.00
_cell.angle_beta   90.00
_cell.angle_gamma   90.00
#
_symmetry.space_group_name_H-M   'P 1'
#
loop_
_entity.id
_entity.type
_entity.pdbx_description
1 polymer ?
#
loop_
_entity_poly.entity_id
_entity_poly.type
_entity_poly.pdbx_seq_one_letter_code
_entity_poly.pdbx_strand_id
1 'polypeptide(L)'
;MNWHHSGFNIYCGPAISPGERGGLEKLAQYIIRAPLSQERLIYIPSSAVPDGLARVIYKGKNSNVRESFTALDWLARLVTHIPNKGEQLVRYYGYYSNKSRGMRKKTDIDIETPTPVDSDITKKELRRNWARLIQKIYQTDPLLCPKCSGHMRIISIIEDLAIVKKILIHLNLCGDEKP
;
A
#
# COMPACT_ATOMS: atom_id res chain seq x y z
N MET A 1 7.62 33.95 -9.58
CA MET A 1 8.35 32.85 -8.93
C MET A 1 9.22 32.16 -9.99
N ASN A 2 10.47 32.60 -10.17
CA ASN A 2 11.42 31.91 -11.06
C ASN A 2 12.25 30.94 -10.22
N TRP A 3 11.80 29.69 -10.12
CA TRP A 3 12.62 28.62 -9.57
C TRP A 3 13.48 28.05 -10.70
N HIS A 4 14.75 28.48 -10.76
CA HIS A 4 15.74 27.86 -11.63
C HIS A 4 16.05 26.46 -11.08
N HIS A 5 15.65 25.41 -11.81
CA HIS A 5 15.83 23.99 -11.47
C HIS A 5 15.00 23.46 -10.30
N SER A 6 13.68 23.64 -10.35
CA SER A 6 12.79 23.09 -9.32
C SER A 6 12.80 21.57 -9.20
N GLY A 7 13.28 20.85 -10.22
CA GLY A 7 13.33 19.39 -10.25
C GLY A 7 11.95 18.72 -10.38
N PHE A 8 10.88 19.50 -10.52
CA PHE A 8 9.52 19.01 -10.74
C PHE A 8 8.90 19.66 -11.97
N ASN A 9 8.33 18.83 -12.84
CA ASN A 9 7.52 19.28 -13.97
C ASN A 9 6.05 19.23 -13.57
N ILE A 10 5.38 20.38 -13.53
CA ILE A 10 3.93 20.45 -13.34
C ILE A 10 3.29 20.39 -14.72
N TYR A 11 2.47 19.37 -14.96
CA TYR A 11 1.67 19.31 -16.17
C TYR A 11 0.56 20.37 -16.11
N CYS A 12 0.66 21.38 -16.97
CA CYS A 12 -0.38 22.40 -17.16
C CYS A 12 -1.08 22.16 -18.50
N GLY A 13 -1.86 21.08 -18.60
CA GLY A 13 -2.68 20.78 -19.77
C GLY A 13 -4.18 20.79 -19.47
N PRO A 14 -5.01 20.41 -20.46
CA PRO A 14 -6.46 20.31 -20.27
C PRO A 14 -6.82 19.34 -19.14
N ALA A 15 -7.91 19.62 -18.44
CA ALA A 15 -8.41 18.75 -17.39
C ALA A 15 -8.90 17.42 -17.98
N ILE A 16 -8.53 16.32 -17.34
CA ILE A 16 -8.99 14.98 -17.73
C ILE A 16 -10.42 14.79 -17.21
N SER A 17 -11.37 14.59 -18.12
CA SER A 17 -12.78 14.39 -17.78
C SER A 17 -13.00 13.00 -17.14
N PRO A 18 -13.92 12.85 -16.16
CA PRO A 18 -14.29 11.55 -15.61
C PRO A 18 -14.76 10.52 -16.65
N GLY A 19 -15.30 10.97 -17.80
CA GLY A 19 -15.71 10.09 -18.89
C GLY A 19 -14.55 9.61 -19.79
N GLU A 20 -13.38 10.23 -19.69
CA GLU A 20 -12.23 9.95 -20.56
C GLU A 20 -11.35 8.83 -20.00
N ARG A 21 -11.81 7.59 -20.16
CA ARG A 21 -11.15 6.39 -19.61
C ARG A 21 -9.65 6.31 -19.93
N GLY A 22 -9.24 6.60 -21.16
CA GLY A 22 -7.83 6.55 -21.57
C GLY A 22 -6.95 7.62 -20.90
N GLY A 23 -7.50 8.81 -20.63
CA GLY A 23 -6.81 9.86 -19.88
C GLY A 23 -6.64 9.48 -18.41
N LEU A 24 -7.72 8.99 -17.79
CA LEU A 24 -7.69 8.50 -16.41
C LEU A 24 -6.71 7.33 -16.23
N GLU A 25 -6.67 6.41 -17.18
CA GLU A 25 -5.73 5.27 -17.14
C GLU A 25 -4.27 5.74 -17.20
N LYS A 26 -3.93 6.65 -18.11
CA LYS A 26 -2.57 7.23 -18.20
C LYS A 26 -2.18 7.96 -16.93
N LEU A 27 -3.10 8.74 -16.35
CA LEU A 27 -2.88 9.42 -15.07
C LEU A 27 -2.69 8.42 -13.94
N ALA A 28 -3.51 7.37 -13.88
CA ALA A 28 -3.39 6.31 -12.89
C ALA A 28 -2.06 5.56 -13.02
N GLN A 29 -1.61 5.24 -14.24
CA GLN A 29 -0.30 4.62 -14.48
C GLN A 29 0.85 5.53 -14.02
N TYR A 30 0.70 6.85 -14.16
CA TYR A 30 1.68 7.82 -13.67
C TYR A 30 1.70 7.90 -12.13
N ILE A 31 0.52 7.98 -11.50
CA ILE A 31 0.37 8.09 -10.03
C ILE A 31 0.74 6.78 -9.33
N ILE A 32 0.27 5.64 -9.84
CA ILE A 32 0.41 4.30 -9.24
C ILE A 32 1.69 3.63 -9.75
N ARG A 33 2.65 4.40 -10.27
CA ARG A 33 3.88 3.82 -10.79
C ARG A 33 4.60 3.07 -9.67
N ALA A 34 4.57 1.74 -9.76
CA ALA A 34 5.27 0.90 -8.79
C ALA A 34 6.76 1.31 -8.80
N PRO A 35 7.36 1.58 -7.63
CA PRO A 35 8.77 1.98 -7.55
C PRO A 35 9.70 0.89 -8.10
N LEU A 36 9.20 -0.35 -8.17
CA LEU A 36 9.92 -1.53 -8.60
C LEU A 36 9.15 -2.27 -9.68
N SER A 37 9.88 -2.97 -10.55
CA SER A 37 9.33 -3.81 -11.61
C SER A 37 9.74 -5.25 -11.36
N GLN A 38 8.76 -6.14 -11.31
CA GLN A 38 8.99 -7.57 -11.08
C GLN A 38 9.80 -8.20 -12.22
N GLU A 39 9.62 -7.74 -13.46
CA GLU A 39 10.41 -8.18 -14.62
C GLU A 39 11.91 -7.91 -14.48
N ARG A 40 12.28 -6.96 -13.62
CA ARG A 40 13.67 -6.58 -13.33
C ARG A 40 14.24 -7.26 -12.09
N LEU A 41 13.46 -8.13 -11.45
CA LEU A 41 13.82 -8.85 -10.22
C LEU A 41 14.08 -10.32 -10.52
N ILE A 42 15.26 -10.81 -10.13
CA ILE A 42 15.64 -12.22 -10.26
C ILE A 42 15.91 -12.74 -8.84
N TYR A 43 15.17 -13.78 -8.45
CA TYR A 43 15.37 -14.46 -7.18
C TYR A 43 16.22 -15.72 -7.37
N ILE A 44 17.19 -15.91 -6.48
CA ILE A 44 18.06 -17.08 -6.44
C ILE A 44 17.85 -17.77 -5.09
N PRO A 45 17.33 -19.00 -5.05
CA PRO A 45 17.09 -19.71 -3.80
C PRO A 45 18.40 -20.10 -3.12
N SER A 46 18.37 -20.27 -1.79
CA SER A 46 19.53 -20.66 -0.98
C SER A 46 20.20 -21.95 -1.45
N SER A 47 19.41 -22.91 -1.96
CA SER A 47 19.92 -24.17 -2.50
C SER A 47 20.81 -24.01 -3.73
N ALA A 48 20.73 -22.87 -4.42
CA ALA A 48 21.48 -22.57 -5.64
C ALA A 48 22.74 -21.71 -5.38
N VAL A 49 23.02 -21.34 -4.12
CA VAL A 49 24.15 -20.49 -3.76
C VAL A 49 25.09 -21.25 -2.82
N PRO A 50 26.42 -21.21 -3.03
CA PRO A 50 27.39 -21.97 -2.21
C PRO A 50 27.37 -21.64 -0.71
N ASP A 51 26.96 -20.43 -0.34
CA ASP A 51 26.87 -19.97 1.05
C ASP A 51 25.53 -20.31 1.73
N GLY A 52 24.58 -20.92 1.01
CA GLY A 52 23.26 -21.26 1.53
C GLY A 52 22.35 -20.05 1.77
N LEU A 53 22.70 -18.85 1.30
CA LEU A 53 21.89 -17.64 1.47
C LEU A 53 21.13 -17.29 0.20
N ALA A 54 19.82 -17.14 0.31
CA ALA A 54 18.99 -16.69 -0.82
C ALA A 54 19.34 -15.25 -1.23
N ARG A 55 19.33 -14.97 -2.53
CA ARG A 55 19.74 -13.69 -3.11
C ARG A 55 18.70 -13.12 -4.05
N VAL A 56 18.68 -11.80 -4.15
CA VAL A 56 17.87 -11.05 -5.10
C VAL A 56 18.79 -10.20 -5.96
N ILE A 57 18.65 -10.30 -7.28
CA ILE A 57 19.34 -9.43 -8.24
C ILE A 57 18.30 -8.49 -8.84
N TYR A 58 18.58 -7.19 -8.79
CA TYR A 58 17.73 -6.17 -9.39
C TYR A 58 18.45 -5.44 -10.53
N LYS A 59 17.79 -5.34 -11.69
CA LYS A 59 18.32 -4.67 -12.88
C LYS A 59 17.82 -3.22 -12.98
N GLY A 60 18.75 -2.28 -13.15
CA GLY A 60 18.44 -0.89 -13.46
C GLY A 60 17.63 -0.77 -14.76
N LYS A 61 16.71 0.22 -14.82
CA LYS A 61 15.89 0.43 -16.03
C LYS A 61 16.72 0.99 -17.19
N ASN A 62 17.47 2.06 -16.90
CA ASN A 62 18.26 2.81 -17.88
C ASN A 62 19.76 2.58 -17.71
N SER A 63 20.17 1.86 -16.66
CA SER A 63 21.55 1.49 -16.41
C SER A 63 21.70 0.00 -16.66
N ASN A 64 22.82 -0.41 -17.27
CA ASN A 64 23.21 -1.82 -17.31
C ASN A 64 23.69 -2.36 -15.95
N VAL A 65 23.54 -1.55 -14.89
CA VAL A 65 23.89 -1.91 -13.52
C VAL A 65 22.94 -2.98 -13.00
N ARG A 66 23.53 -4.02 -12.41
CA ARG A 66 22.82 -5.06 -11.66
C ARG A 66 23.35 -5.03 -10.25
N GLU A 67 22.46 -4.92 -9.28
CA GLU A 67 22.81 -4.98 -7.87
C GLU A 67 22.31 -6.31 -7.30
N SER A 68 23.14 -6.95 -6.48
CA SER A 68 22.81 -8.19 -5.79
C SER A 68 22.69 -7.93 -4.30
N PHE A 69 21.66 -8.50 -3.69
CA PHE A 69 21.34 -8.39 -2.27
C PHE A 69 21.13 -9.78 -1.70
N THR A 70 21.36 -9.93 -0.40
CA THR A 70 20.73 -11.04 0.32
C THR A 70 19.21 -10.82 0.32
N ALA A 71 18.44 -11.90 0.42
CA ALA A 71 16.97 -11.80 0.44
C ALA A 71 16.48 -10.94 1.61
N LEU A 72 17.14 -11.02 2.77
CA LEU A 72 16.80 -10.21 3.95
C LEU A 72 17.17 -8.74 3.77
N ASP A 73 18.34 -8.42 3.20
CA ASP A 73 18.71 -7.03 2.92
C ASP A 73 17.77 -6.38 1.91
N TRP A 74 17.36 -7.14 0.89
CA TRP A 74 16.36 -6.68 -0.07
C TRP A 74 15.03 -6.34 0.61
N LEU A 75 14.53 -7.23 1.48
CA LEU A 75 13.31 -6.98 2.26
C LEU A 75 13.47 -5.77 3.20
N ALA A 76 14.60 -5.65 3.88
CA ALA A 76 14.87 -4.51 4.76
C ALA A 76 14.80 -3.19 3.98
N ARG A 77 15.41 -3.12 2.80
CA ARG A 77 15.34 -1.96 1.90
C ARG A 77 13.95 -1.70 1.36
N LEU A 78 13.15 -2.74 1.10
CA LEU A 78 11.76 -2.56 0.70
C LEU A 78 10.94 -1.91 1.81
N VAL A 79 11.14 -2.35 3.06
CA VAL A 79 10.38 -1.87 4.20
C VAL A 79 10.68 -0.41 4.52
N THR A 80 11.85 0.13 4.16
CA THR A 80 12.14 1.58 4.36
C THR A 80 11.26 2.50 3.50
N HIS A 81 10.66 1.98 2.42
CA HIS A 81 9.69 2.73 1.64
C HIS A 81 8.28 2.73 2.26
N ILE A 82 8.04 1.89 3.27
CA ILE A 82 6.78 1.89 4.03
C ILE A 82 6.86 3.04 5.03
N PRO A 83 5.98 4.06 4.92
CA PRO A 83 6.01 5.21 5.81
C PRO A 83 5.63 4.80 7.23
N ASN A 84 6.14 5.55 8.21
CA ASN A 84 5.81 5.30 9.61
C ASN A 84 4.33 5.61 9.90
N LYS A 85 3.81 5.02 10.97
CA LYS A 85 2.44 5.30 11.43
C LYS A 85 2.28 6.80 11.72
N GLY A 86 1.29 7.41 11.07
CA GLY A 86 0.99 8.84 11.23
C GLY A 86 1.82 9.78 10.35
N GLU A 87 2.73 9.25 9.53
CA GLU A 87 3.48 10.06 8.59
C GLU A 87 2.60 10.56 7.44
N GLN A 88 2.73 11.84 7.10
CA GLN A 88 1.94 12.45 6.03
C GLN A 88 2.48 12.04 4.65
N LEU A 89 1.72 11.20 3.95
CA LEU A 89 2.01 10.74 2.59
C LEU A 89 1.88 11.82 1.52
N VAL A 90 0.96 12.76 1.72
CA VAL A 90 0.66 13.83 0.77
C VAL A 90 0.92 15.17 1.44
N ARG A 91 1.87 15.94 0.90
CA ARG A 91 2.18 17.29 1.36
C ARG A 91 1.65 18.30 0.35
N TYR A 92 0.71 19.13 0.79
CA TYR A 92 0.18 20.20 -0.04
C TYR A 92 0.95 21.51 0.16
N TYR A 93 1.35 22.14 -0.94
CA TYR A 93 2.13 23.38 -0.94
C TYR A 93 1.42 24.51 -1.68
N GLY A 94 1.89 25.73 -1.45
CA GLY A 94 1.41 26.93 -2.15
C GLY A 94 -0.10 27.11 -2.02
N TYR A 95 -0.79 27.22 -3.15
CA TYR A 95 -2.24 27.40 -3.21
C TYR A 95 -3.03 26.26 -2.56
N TYR A 96 -2.51 25.03 -2.59
CA TYR A 96 -3.18 23.85 -2.03
C TYR A 96 -2.84 23.58 -0.56
N SER A 97 -1.91 24.33 0.05
CA SER A 97 -1.51 24.12 1.45
C SER A 97 -2.69 24.26 2.42
N ASN A 98 -2.64 23.55 3.56
CA ASN A 98 -3.69 23.65 4.58
C ASN A 98 -3.84 25.08 5.11
N LYS A 99 -2.73 25.82 5.21
CA LYS A 99 -2.73 27.24 5.62
C LYS A 99 -3.47 28.11 4.60
N SER A 100 -3.12 28.02 3.31
CA SER A 100 -3.76 28.85 2.27
C SER A 100 -5.25 28.54 2.13
N ARG A 101 -5.64 27.26 2.18
CA ARG A 101 -7.06 26.84 2.21
C ARG A 101 -7.77 27.38 3.44
N GLY A 102 -7.16 27.25 4.62
CA GLY A 102 -7.72 27.77 5.87
C GLY A 102 -7.93 29.29 5.86
N MET A 103 -7.03 30.06 5.24
CA MET A 103 -7.18 31.50 5.06
C MET A 103 -8.33 31.84 4.10
N ARG A 104 -8.41 31.17 2.95
CA ARG A 104 -9.50 31.38 1.97
C ARG A 104 -10.87 31.02 2.53
N LYS A 105 -10.94 29.95 3.33
CA LYS A 105 -12.17 29.54 4.00
C LYS A 105 -12.67 30.59 4.99
N LYS A 106 -11.78 31.37 5.60
CA LYS A 106 -12.16 32.50 6.48
C LYS A 106 -12.68 33.71 5.71
N THR A 107 -12.24 33.89 4.46
CA THR A 107 -12.62 35.02 3.60
C THR A 107 -13.76 34.71 2.64
N ASP A 108 -14.28 33.48 2.65
CA ASP A 108 -15.32 32.96 1.75
C ASP A 108 -14.96 32.98 0.25
N ILE A 109 -13.66 32.88 -0.05
CA ILE A 109 -13.09 32.89 -1.42
C ILE A 109 -12.57 31.49 -1.79
N ASP A 110 -12.89 30.46 -1.01
CA ASP A 110 -12.40 29.12 -1.33
C ASP A 110 -13.19 28.55 -2.51
N ILE A 111 -12.47 28.18 -3.57
CA ILE A 111 -13.04 27.44 -4.69
C ILE A 111 -13.44 26.06 -4.13
N GLU A 112 -14.70 25.67 -4.32
CA GLU A 112 -15.16 24.31 -4.01
C GLU A 112 -14.18 23.31 -4.61
N THR A 113 -13.36 22.72 -3.75
CA THR A 113 -12.44 21.69 -4.20
C THR A 113 -13.32 20.50 -4.52
N PRO A 114 -13.27 19.93 -5.75
CA PRO A 114 -14.08 18.77 -6.08
C PRO A 114 -13.80 17.72 -5.02
N THR A 115 -14.84 17.38 -4.26
CA THR A 115 -14.76 16.32 -3.27
C THR A 115 -14.34 15.06 -4.01
N PRO A 116 -13.40 14.26 -3.47
CA PRO A 116 -13.15 12.94 -4.03
C PRO A 116 -14.50 12.24 -4.08
N VAL A 117 -14.84 11.71 -5.26
CA VAL A 117 -16.07 10.97 -5.59
C VAL A 117 -16.65 10.35 -4.33
N ASP A 118 -17.88 10.73 -3.96
CA ASP A 118 -18.58 10.11 -2.84
C ASP A 118 -18.49 8.60 -3.05
N SER A 119 -17.73 7.93 -2.19
CA SER A 119 -17.69 6.48 -2.23
C SER A 119 -19.05 6.01 -1.76
N ASP A 120 -19.77 5.25 -2.58
CA ASP A 120 -21.03 4.56 -2.22
C ASP A 120 -20.89 3.63 -0.99
N ILE A 121 -19.68 3.52 -0.44
CA ILE A 121 -19.32 2.73 0.71
C ILE A 121 -19.73 3.47 1.98
N THR A 122 -20.64 2.87 2.74
CA THR A 122 -21.11 3.42 4.00
C THR A 122 -19.98 3.49 5.05
N LYS A 123 -20.05 4.44 5.99
CA LYS A 123 -19.11 4.54 7.13
C LYS A 123 -19.01 3.23 7.94
N LYS A 124 -20.05 2.39 7.90
CA LYS A 124 -20.11 1.08 8.58
C LYS A 124 -19.28 0.02 7.86
N GLU A 125 -19.24 0.05 6.53
CA GLU A 125 -18.37 -0.79 5.70
C GLU A 125 -16.91 -0.35 5.78
N LEU A 126 -16.65 0.96 5.86
CA LEU A 126 -15.32 1.52 6.14
C LEU A 126 -14.76 1.04 7.49
N ARG A 127 -15.60 0.80 8.50
CA ARG A 127 -15.17 0.26 9.81
C ARG A 127 -14.79 -1.23 9.76
N ARG A 128 -15.20 -1.98 8.75
CA ARG A 128 -14.76 -3.37 8.50
C ARG A 128 -13.53 -3.42 7.59
N ASN A 129 -12.70 -2.37 7.62
CA ASN A 129 -11.54 -2.26 6.74
C ASN A 129 -10.62 -3.48 6.83
N TRP A 130 -10.40 -4.02 8.03
CA TRP A 130 -9.55 -5.20 8.21
C TRP A 130 -10.04 -6.41 7.41
N ALA A 131 -11.33 -6.74 7.45
CA ALA A 131 -11.88 -7.90 6.75
C ALA A 131 -11.77 -7.73 5.23
N ARG A 132 -12.08 -6.52 4.72
CA ARG A 132 -11.85 -6.17 3.31
C ARG A 132 -10.38 -6.25 2.91
N LEU A 133 -9.46 -5.82 3.78
CA LEU A 133 -8.02 -5.88 3.50
C LEU A 133 -7.51 -7.31 3.45
N ILE A 134 -7.93 -8.17 4.39
CA ILE A 134 -7.62 -9.61 4.35
C ILE A 134 -8.16 -10.23 3.08
N GLN A 135 -9.43 -9.97 2.73
CA GLN A 135 -10.02 -10.48 1.50
C GLN A 135 -9.30 -9.99 0.25
N LYS A 136 -8.83 -8.74 0.23
CA LYS A 136 -8.09 -8.20 -0.92
C LYS A 136 -6.70 -8.83 -1.07
N ILE A 137 -5.99 -9.05 0.03
CA ILE A 137 -4.61 -9.55 0.04
C ILE A 137 -4.58 -11.07 -0.15
N TYR A 138 -5.40 -11.78 0.61
CA TYR A 138 -5.43 -13.24 0.68
C TYR A 138 -6.58 -13.87 -0.10
N GLN A 139 -7.38 -13.07 -0.82
CA GLN A 139 -8.51 -13.52 -1.65
C GLN A 139 -9.55 -14.35 -0.88
N THR A 140 -9.59 -14.22 0.46
CA THR A 140 -10.43 -15.02 1.36
C THR A 140 -11.23 -14.10 2.27
N ASP A 141 -12.56 -14.26 2.32
CA ASP A 141 -13.41 -13.49 3.25
C ASP A 141 -13.33 -14.11 4.66
N PRO A 142 -12.71 -13.42 5.65
CA PRO A 142 -12.60 -13.96 7.01
C PRO A 142 -13.94 -14.02 7.76
N LEU A 143 -15.02 -13.46 7.20
CA LEU A 143 -16.36 -13.48 7.78
C LEU A 143 -17.28 -14.51 7.14
N LEU A 144 -16.77 -15.38 6.26
CA LEU A 144 -17.50 -16.53 5.74
C LEU A 144 -16.95 -17.82 6.35
N CYS A 145 -17.86 -18.67 6.85
CA CYS A 145 -17.47 -19.95 7.39
C CYS A 145 -17.01 -20.88 6.26
N PRO A 146 -15.81 -21.49 6.33
CA PRO A 146 -15.31 -22.38 5.28
C PRO A 146 -16.08 -23.71 5.19
N LYS A 147 -16.88 -24.06 6.20
CA LYS A 147 -17.66 -25.32 6.24
C LYS A 147 -19.08 -25.17 5.71
N CYS A 148 -19.76 -24.07 6.03
CA CYS A 148 -21.19 -23.88 5.72
C CYS A 148 -21.50 -22.61 4.94
N SER A 149 -20.48 -21.80 4.59
CA SER A 149 -20.62 -20.53 3.87
C SER A 149 -21.51 -19.48 4.55
N GLY A 150 -21.89 -19.70 5.82
CA GLY A 150 -22.66 -18.74 6.61
C GLY A 150 -21.82 -17.55 7.06
N HIS A 151 -22.48 -16.42 7.30
CA HIS A 151 -21.84 -15.22 7.85
C HIS A 151 -21.43 -15.41 9.31
N MET A 152 -20.15 -15.18 9.60
CA MET A 152 -19.57 -15.22 10.94
C MET A 152 -19.65 -13.85 11.62
N ARG A 153 -19.74 -13.85 12.95
CA ARG A 153 -19.70 -12.66 13.81
C ARG A 153 -18.47 -12.72 14.71
N ILE A 154 -17.78 -11.60 14.88
CA ILE A 154 -16.72 -11.47 15.88
C ILE A 154 -17.35 -11.52 17.27
N ILE A 155 -16.91 -12.47 18.10
CA ILE A 155 -17.38 -12.63 19.48
C ILE A 155 -16.46 -11.88 20.44
N SER A 156 -15.14 -11.97 20.25
CA SER A 156 -14.13 -11.30 21.07
C SER A 156 -12.82 -11.12 20.30
N ILE A 157 -11.96 -10.22 20.78
CA ILE A 157 -10.58 -10.03 20.33
C ILE A 157 -9.69 -10.45 21.51
N ILE A 158 -8.74 -11.35 21.25
CA ILE A 158 -7.85 -11.89 22.28
C ILE A 158 -6.43 -11.41 21.97
N GLU A 159 -5.88 -10.59 22.87
CA GLU A 159 -4.54 -10.00 22.70
C GLU A 159 -3.45 -10.72 23.51
N ASP A 160 -3.82 -11.52 24.52
CA ASP A 160 -2.87 -12.26 25.35
C ASP A 160 -2.32 -13.49 24.64
N LEU A 161 -1.01 -13.48 24.38
CA LEU A 161 -0.28 -14.55 23.70
C LEU A 161 -0.39 -15.91 24.41
N ALA A 162 -0.44 -15.95 25.74
CA ALA A 162 -0.54 -17.21 26.48
C ALA A 162 -1.91 -17.86 26.26
N ILE A 163 -2.98 -17.05 26.21
CA ILE A 163 -4.33 -17.50 25.92
C ILE A 163 -4.44 -17.95 24.46
N VAL A 164 -3.89 -17.16 23.52
CA VAL A 164 -3.86 -17.51 22.10
C VAL A 164 -3.17 -18.87 21.89
N LYS A 165 -2.01 -19.10 22.49
CA LYS A 165 -1.32 -20.41 22.40
C LYS A 165 -2.18 -21.56 22.92
N LYS A 166 -2.81 -21.42 24.09
CA LYS A 166 -3.70 -22.44 24.65
C LYS A 166 -4.86 -22.78 23.71
N ILE A 167 -5.48 -21.77 23.10
CA ILE A 167 -6.58 -21.94 22.14
C ILE A 167 -6.08 -22.65 20.88
N LEU A 168 -4.95 -22.22 20.31
CA LEU A 168 -4.39 -22.82 19.09
C LEU A 168 -3.99 -24.28 19.28
N ILE A 169 -3.42 -24.63 20.45
CA ILE A 169 -3.11 -26.02 20.82
C ILE A 169 -4.40 -26.84 20.90
N HIS A 170 -5.44 -26.32 21.58
CA HIS A 170 -6.72 -27.01 21.69
C HIS A 170 -7.40 -27.23 20.32
N LEU A 171 -7.20 -26.32 19.38
CA LEU A 171 -7.72 -26.43 18.01
C LEU A 171 -6.82 -27.24 17.07
N ASN A 172 -5.69 -27.79 17.53
CA ASN A 172 -4.67 -28.46 16.72
C ASN A 172 -4.16 -27.61 15.54
N LEU A 173 -4.06 -26.29 15.75
CA LEU A 173 -3.59 -25.32 14.74
C LEU A 173 -2.15 -24.86 14.96
N CYS A 174 -1.53 -25.20 16.10
CA CYS A 174 -0.08 -25.08 16.27
C CYS A 174 0.59 -26.20 15.47
N GLY A 175 1.25 -25.85 14.36
CA GLY A 175 2.15 -26.78 13.69
C GLY A 175 3.28 -27.16 14.63
N ASP A 176 3.61 -28.45 14.69
CA ASP A 176 4.73 -28.95 15.47
C ASP A 176 5.96 -28.07 15.21
N GLU A 177 6.51 -27.47 16.26
CA GLU A 177 7.86 -26.92 16.23
C GLU A 177 8.77 -28.11 15.91
N LYS A 178 9.06 -28.32 14.62
CA LYS A 178 10.11 -29.25 14.24
C LYS A 178 11.42 -28.71 14.84
N PRO A 179 12.18 -29.55 15.56
CA PRO A 179 13.49 -29.18 16.08
C PRO A 179 14.47 -28.83 14.96
#